data_AF-A0A074N3S8-F1
#
_entry.id   AF-A0A074N3S8-F1
#
_cell.length_a   1.000
_cell.length_b   1.000
_cell.length_c   1.000
_cell.angle_alpha   90.00
_cell.angle_beta   90.00
_cell.angle_gamma   90.00
#
_symmetry.space_group_name_H-M   'P 1'
#
loop_
_entity.id
_entity.type
_entity.pdbx_description
1 polymer ?
#
loop_
_entity_poly.entity_id
_entity_poly.type
_entity_poly.pdbx_seq_one_letter_code
_entity_poly.pdbx_strand_id
1 'polypeptide(L)'
;MARRTAIPFRNVNRKGSPGFDPGLQRHHLLPRQLLGERCFGTLFEGVGRGSVGFDDFRVNGLLLPATEEATLRLGMPLHRGPHRRYNEVVIERVGRIERRWAQSRRHDPEAALHEALLRLCLLQGALRRQLLDERRRFLLNRRDPLGAGFDFTELDAMAETLWVSTREA
;
A
#
# COMPACT_ATOMS: atom_id res chain seq x y z
N MET A 1 5.37 16.25 17.50
CA MET A 1 4.15 16.05 16.69
C MET A 1 3.14 15.24 17.50
N ALA A 2 1.94 15.76 17.76
CA ALA A 2 0.89 14.98 18.41
C ALA A 2 0.53 13.77 17.53
N ARG A 3 0.65 12.54 18.06
CA ARG A 3 0.21 11.33 17.35
C ARG A 3 -1.30 11.45 17.12
N ARG A 4 -1.71 11.71 15.88
CA ARG A 4 -3.12 11.69 15.49
C ARG A 4 -3.64 10.27 15.73
N THR A 5 -4.78 10.15 16.41
CA THR A 5 -5.46 8.86 16.59
C THR A 5 -5.66 8.20 15.24
N ALA A 6 -5.24 6.94 15.09
CA ALA A 6 -5.43 6.17 13.88
C ALA A 6 -6.91 6.06 13.54
N ILE A 7 -7.29 6.11 12.26
CA ILE A 7 -8.67 5.84 11.83
C ILE A 7 -8.80 4.35 11.55
N PRO A 8 -9.49 3.56 12.38
CA PRO A 8 -9.64 2.14 12.14
C PRO A 8 -10.43 1.91 10.85
N PHE A 9 -10.01 0.94 10.04
CA PHE A 9 -10.73 0.55 8.81
C PHE A 9 -12.22 0.31 9.04
N ARG A 10 -12.60 -0.31 10.16
CA ARG A 10 -14.02 -0.58 10.50
C ARG A 10 -14.88 0.67 10.66
N ASN A 11 -14.27 1.83 10.88
CA ASN A 11 -14.97 3.10 11.03
C ASN A 11 -15.17 3.82 9.69
N VAL A 12 -14.58 3.32 8.60
CA VAL A 12 -14.69 3.94 7.27
C VAL A 12 -15.75 3.24 6.44
N ASN A 13 -16.60 4.04 5.79
CA ASN A 13 -17.76 3.57 5.02
C ASN A 13 -18.62 2.56 5.80
N ARG A 14 -19.00 2.93 7.02
CA ARG A 14 -19.76 2.06 7.94
C ARG A 14 -21.23 2.06 7.56
N LYS A 15 -21.83 0.88 7.37
CA LYS A 15 -23.28 0.75 7.13
C LYS A 15 -24.07 1.43 8.25
N GLY A 16 -25.01 2.31 7.88
CA GLY A 16 -25.85 3.06 8.81
C GLY A 16 -25.26 4.38 9.32
N SER A 17 -24.04 4.76 8.92
CA SER A 17 -23.53 6.11 9.18
C SER A 17 -23.92 7.09 8.06
N PRO A 18 -24.03 8.40 8.35
CA PRO A 18 -24.10 9.42 7.30
C PRO A 18 -22.94 9.27 6.32
N GLY A 19 -23.21 9.42 5.01
CA GLY A 19 -22.21 9.28 3.96
C GLY A 19 -21.78 7.83 3.64
N PHE A 20 -22.48 6.82 4.17
CA PHE A 20 -22.30 5.44 3.71
C PHE A 20 -22.65 5.30 2.23
N ASP A 21 -21.77 4.68 1.45
CA ASP A 21 -21.96 4.35 0.05
C ASP A 21 -21.79 2.82 -0.14
N PRO A 22 -22.87 2.08 -0.47
CA PRO A 22 -22.78 0.63 -0.69
C PRO A 22 -21.96 0.27 -1.94
N GLY A 23 -21.72 1.24 -2.84
CA GLY A 23 -20.87 1.08 -4.02
C GLY A 23 -19.38 1.23 -3.73
N LEU A 24 -18.97 1.47 -2.48
CA LEU A 24 -17.56 1.64 -2.09
C LEU A 24 -17.07 0.53 -1.14
N GLN A 25 -15.83 0.09 -1.35
CA GLN A 25 -15.16 -0.90 -0.52
C GLN A 25 -13.79 -0.40 -0.04
N ARG A 26 -13.45 -0.79 1.19
CA ARG A 26 -12.15 -0.50 1.81
C ARG A 26 -11.07 -1.41 1.25
N HIS A 27 -10.00 -0.82 0.74
CA HIS A 27 -8.82 -1.49 0.23
C HIS A 27 -7.61 -1.22 1.14
N HIS A 28 -6.82 -2.23 1.47
CA HIS A 28 -5.54 -2.04 2.17
C HIS A 28 -4.41 -1.93 1.13
N LEU A 29 -3.53 -0.94 1.29
CA LEU A 29 -2.36 -0.75 0.44
C LEU A 29 -1.31 -1.81 0.75
N LEU A 30 -0.77 -1.82 1.98
CA LEU A 30 0.01 -2.94 2.49
C LEU A 30 -0.94 -4.00 3.05
N PRO A 31 -0.92 -5.23 2.53
CA PRO A 31 -1.81 -6.28 3.01
C PRO A 31 -1.43 -6.68 4.43
N ARG A 32 -2.43 -6.90 5.28
CA ARG A 32 -2.23 -7.38 6.66
C ARG A 32 -1.51 -8.73 6.73
N GLN A 33 -1.53 -9.51 5.64
CA GLN A 33 -0.79 -10.77 5.52
C GLN A 33 0.69 -10.60 5.86
N LEU A 34 1.29 -9.45 5.54
CA LEU A 34 2.68 -9.13 5.89
C LEU A 34 2.97 -9.31 7.40
N LEU A 35 1.98 -9.05 8.27
CA LEU A 35 2.14 -9.19 9.72
C LEU A 35 2.20 -10.66 10.18
N GLY A 36 1.74 -11.60 9.35
CA GLY A 36 1.80 -13.04 9.61
C GLY A 36 3.03 -13.71 9.00
N GLU A 37 3.74 -13.05 8.10
CA GLU A 37 4.94 -13.60 7.46
C GLU A 37 6.15 -13.46 8.39
N ARG A 38 6.72 -14.60 8.81
CA ARG A 38 7.83 -14.64 9.79
C ARG A 38 9.05 -13.82 9.37
N CYS A 39 9.35 -13.77 8.07
CA CYS A 39 10.50 -13.04 7.54
C CYS A 39 10.44 -11.53 7.79
N PHE A 40 9.24 -10.95 8.00
CA PHE A 40 9.09 -9.53 8.26
C PHE A 40 8.95 -9.19 9.76
N GLY A 41 8.91 -10.21 10.64
CA GLY A 41 8.67 -10.04 12.06
C GLY A 41 9.62 -9.04 12.71
N THR A 42 10.93 -9.28 12.60
CA THR A 42 11.96 -8.43 13.23
C THR A 42 11.96 -7.01 12.66
N LEU A 43 11.69 -6.86 11.35
CA LEU A 43 11.58 -5.53 10.75
C LEU A 43 10.42 -4.74 11.38
N PHE A 44 9.24 -5.34 11.46
CA PHE A 44 8.04 -4.65 11.98
C PHE A 44 8.04 -4.48 13.50
N GLU A 45 8.76 -5.33 14.23
CA GLU A 45 9.06 -5.12 15.64
C GLU A 45 9.97 -3.91 15.82
N GLY A 46 11.05 -3.80 15.04
CA GLY A 46 11.99 -2.68 15.12
C GLY A 46 11.38 -1.35 14.68
N VAL A 47 10.69 -1.31 13.54
CA VAL A 47 10.07 -0.07 13.03
C VAL A 47 8.82 0.32 13.85
N GLY A 48 8.16 -0.68 14.43
CA GLY A 48 6.88 -0.52 15.10
C GLY A 48 5.71 -0.52 14.12
N ARG A 49 4.78 -1.47 14.32
CA ARG A 49 3.56 -1.63 13.48
C ARG A 49 2.71 -0.35 13.43
N GLY A 50 2.66 0.41 14.53
CA GLY A 50 1.95 1.68 14.60
C GLY A 50 2.56 2.78 13.74
N SER A 51 3.89 2.78 13.58
CA SER A 51 4.61 3.74 12.73
C SER A 51 4.34 3.49 11.24
N VAL A 52 4.21 2.23 10.84
CA VAL A 52 3.83 1.84 9.46
C VAL A 52 2.36 2.16 9.16
N GLY A 53 1.51 2.20 10.19
CA GLY A 53 0.11 2.58 10.05
C GLY A 53 -0.79 1.50 9.43
N PHE A 54 -0.48 0.21 9.64
CA PHE A 54 -1.27 -0.91 9.08
C PHE A 54 -2.77 -0.82 9.37
N ASP A 55 -3.13 -0.31 10.54
CA ASP A 55 -4.51 -0.15 11.00
C ASP A 55 -5.10 1.26 10.78
N ASP A 56 -4.30 2.25 10.36
CA ASP A 56 -4.77 3.59 10.04
C ASP A 56 -5.19 3.68 8.57
N PHE A 57 -6.49 3.81 8.34
CA PHE A 57 -7.07 3.92 7.01
C PHE A 57 -6.49 5.08 6.20
N ARG A 58 -6.10 6.20 6.83
CA ARG A 58 -5.52 7.34 6.11
C ARG A 58 -4.15 7.02 5.53
N VAL A 59 -3.41 6.16 6.22
CA VAL A 59 -2.03 5.81 5.87
C VAL A 59 -2.03 4.62 4.93
N ASN A 60 -2.73 3.55 5.32
CA ASN A 60 -2.67 2.26 4.64
C ASN A 60 -3.96 1.88 3.91
N GLY A 61 -4.94 2.78 3.83
CA GLY A 61 -6.24 2.52 3.21
C GLY A 61 -6.53 3.37 1.98
N LEU A 62 -7.50 2.89 1.21
CA LEU A 62 -8.15 3.60 0.11
C LEU A 62 -9.61 3.11 -0.03
N LEU A 63 -10.56 4.00 -0.34
CA LEU A 63 -11.90 3.58 -0.76
C LEU A 63 -11.87 3.41 -2.28
N LEU A 64 -12.31 2.26 -2.76
CA LEU A 64 -12.43 1.98 -4.19
C LEU A 64 -13.86 1.56 -4.51
N PRO A 65 -14.36 1.90 -5.71
CA PRO A 65 -15.62 1.37 -6.23
C PRO A 65 -15.69 -0.16 -6.17
N ALA A 66 -16.80 -0.70 -5.70
CA ALA A 66 -17.10 -2.12 -5.70
C ALA A 66 -18.09 -2.51 -6.81
N THR A 67 -18.67 -1.54 -7.50
CA THR A 67 -19.61 -1.72 -8.61
C THR A 67 -19.20 -0.90 -9.83
N GLU A 68 -19.58 -1.36 -11.02
CA GLU A 68 -19.31 -0.64 -12.28
C GLU A 68 -19.97 0.74 -12.29
N GLU A 69 -21.18 0.86 -11.76
CA GLU A 69 -21.87 2.14 -11.59
C GLU A 69 -21.04 3.12 -10.74
N ALA A 70 -20.49 2.66 -9.62
CA ALA A 70 -19.64 3.50 -8.77
C ALA A 70 -18.33 3.88 -9.46
N THR A 71 -17.74 2.97 -10.25
CA THR A 71 -16.56 3.26 -11.08
C THR A 71 -16.84 4.38 -12.07
N LEU A 72 -17.95 4.29 -12.82
CA LEU A 72 -18.36 5.30 -13.79
C LEU A 72 -18.67 6.64 -13.11
N ARG A 73 -19.36 6.61 -11.96
CA ARG A 73 -19.73 7.81 -11.20
C ARG A 73 -18.50 8.54 -10.63
N LEU A 74 -17.48 7.80 -10.21
CA LEU A 74 -16.35 8.36 -9.44
C LEU A 74 -15.07 8.55 -10.25
N GLY A 75 -14.97 7.98 -11.46
CA GLY A 75 -13.69 7.96 -12.20
C GLY A 75 -12.62 7.23 -11.38
N MET A 76 -12.95 6.05 -10.87
CA MET A 76 -12.02 5.29 -10.02
C MET A 76 -12.00 3.82 -10.43
N PRO A 77 -10.85 3.13 -10.33
CA PRO A 77 -10.77 1.73 -10.71
C PRO A 77 -11.69 0.82 -9.90
N LEU A 78 -12.31 -0.13 -10.59
CA LEU A 78 -13.19 -1.13 -9.98
C LEU A 78 -12.39 -2.11 -9.11
N HIS A 79 -12.78 -2.24 -7.85
CA HIS A 79 -12.25 -3.21 -6.91
C HIS A 79 -13.04 -4.53 -6.98
N ARG A 80 -12.41 -5.61 -7.44
CA ARG A 80 -13.01 -6.96 -7.55
C ARG A 80 -12.35 -8.01 -6.65
N GLY A 81 -12.76 -8.09 -5.38
CA GLY A 81 -12.55 -9.26 -4.52
C GLY A 81 -11.09 -9.61 -4.22
N PRO A 82 -10.75 -10.85 -3.83
CA PRO A 82 -9.40 -11.19 -3.35
C PRO A 82 -8.32 -11.07 -4.45
N HIS A 83 -7.31 -10.25 -4.19
CA HIS A 83 -6.25 -9.88 -5.14
C HIS A 83 -4.92 -10.57 -4.85
N ARG A 84 -4.86 -11.89 -5.04
CA ARG A 84 -3.66 -12.69 -4.70
C ARG A 84 -2.38 -12.16 -5.37
N ARG A 85 -2.46 -11.84 -6.66
CA ARG A 85 -1.31 -11.29 -7.42
C ARG A 85 -0.85 -9.93 -6.93
N TYR A 86 -1.78 -9.06 -6.51
CA TYR A 86 -1.43 -7.79 -5.87
C TYR A 86 -0.67 -8.04 -4.56
N ASN A 87 -1.18 -8.95 -3.73
CA ASN A 87 -0.50 -9.31 -2.47
C ASN A 87 0.91 -9.86 -2.73
N GLU A 88 1.08 -10.74 -3.71
CA GLU A 88 2.39 -11.29 -4.09
C GLU A 88 3.38 -10.17 -4.45
N VAL A 89 2.97 -9.22 -5.30
CA VAL A 89 3.81 -8.08 -5.67
C VAL A 89 4.17 -7.24 -4.45
N VAL A 90 3.20 -6.89 -3.60
CA VAL A 90 3.48 -6.08 -2.42
C VAL A 90 4.39 -6.82 -1.43
N ILE A 91 4.19 -8.13 -1.26
CA ILE A 91 5.06 -8.99 -0.41
C ILE A 91 6.49 -9.00 -0.95
N GLU A 92 6.68 -9.18 -2.26
CA GLU A 92 8.01 -9.14 -2.87
C GLU A 92 8.70 -7.79 -2.64
N ARG A 93 7.97 -6.69 -2.82
CA ARG A 93 8.49 -5.33 -2.61
C ARG A 93 8.91 -5.09 -1.16
N VAL A 94 8.07 -5.51 -0.20
CA VAL A 94 8.42 -5.44 1.22
C VAL A 94 9.61 -6.34 1.54
N GLY A 95 9.75 -7.50 0.88
CA GLY A 95 10.93 -8.36 0.98
C GLY A 95 12.23 -7.69 0.53
N ARG A 96 12.20 -6.82 -0.48
CA ARG A 96 13.39 -6.03 -0.87
C ARG A 96 13.74 -4.98 0.21
N ILE A 97 12.74 -4.34 0.82
CA ILE A 97 12.94 -3.39 1.92
C ILE A 97 13.54 -4.10 3.13
N GLU A 98 12.98 -5.25 3.52
CA GLU A 98 13.47 -6.06 4.63
C GLU A 98 14.93 -6.49 4.42
N ARG A 99 15.26 -7.03 3.24
CA ARG A 99 16.62 -7.47 2.92
C ARG A 99 17.64 -6.34 3.07
N ARG A 100 17.31 -5.15 2.56
CA ARG A 100 18.19 -3.98 2.65
C ARG A 100 18.35 -3.52 4.10
N TRP A 101 17.26 -3.51 4.87
CA TRP A 101 17.30 -3.21 6.29
C TRP A 101 18.18 -4.23 7.05
N ALA A 102 18.02 -5.52 6.79
CA ALA A 102 18.79 -6.59 7.44
C ALA A 102 20.30 -6.50 7.17
N GLN A 103 20.69 -6.00 5.99
CA GLN A 103 22.08 -5.71 5.66
C GLN A 103 22.59 -4.45 6.38
N SER A 104 21.81 -3.37 6.35
CA SER A 104 22.24 -2.05 6.85
C SER A 104 22.26 -1.98 8.38
N ARG A 105 21.37 -2.72 9.07
CA ARG A 105 21.23 -2.69 10.53
C ARG A 105 22.48 -3.14 11.30
N ARG A 106 23.43 -3.83 10.64
CA ARG A 106 24.69 -4.28 11.26
C ARG A 106 25.68 -3.12 11.47
N HIS A 107 25.54 -2.07 10.68
CA HIS A 107 26.43 -0.91 10.71
C HIS A 107 25.80 0.23 11.49
N ASP A 108 24.54 0.55 11.17
CA ASP A 108 23.76 1.58 11.85
C ASP A 108 22.30 1.11 12.01
N PRO A 109 21.95 0.52 13.18
CA PRO A 109 20.60 0.01 13.43
C PRO A 109 19.52 1.10 13.35
N GLU A 110 19.79 2.28 13.90
CA GLU A 110 18.82 3.37 13.97
C GLU A 110 18.56 3.97 12.59
N ALA A 111 19.61 4.27 11.82
CA ALA A 111 19.45 4.76 10.46
C ALA A 111 18.75 3.74 9.56
N ALA A 112 19.06 2.45 9.72
CA ALA A 112 18.39 1.38 8.96
C ALA A 112 16.88 1.34 9.24
N LEU A 113 16.46 1.51 10.50
CA LEU A 113 15.04 1.55 10.87
C LEU A 113 14.32 2.76 10.27
N HIS A 114 14.93 3.94 10.34
CA HIS A 114 14.38 5.16 9.74
C HIS A 114 14.25 5.01 8.22
N GLU A 115 15.27 4.47 7.54
CA GLU A 115 15.21 4.22 6.10
C GLU A 115 14.11 3.22 5.74
N ALA A 116 13.99 2.11 6.49
CA ALA A 116 12.98 1.11 6.22
C ALA A 116 11.56 1.67 6.38
N LEU A 117 11.32 2.49 7.40
CA LEU A 117 10.04 3.17 7.60
C LEU A 117 9.74 4.13 6.43
N LEU A 118 10.72 4.95 6.03
CA LEU A 118 10.57 5.85 4.88
C LEU A 118 10.20 5.09 3.61
N ARG A 119 10.88 3.97 3.33
CA ARG A 119 10.60 3.09 2.18
C ARG A 119 9.18 2.53 2.22
N LEU A 120 8.70 2.09 3.38
CA LEU A 120 7.33 1.59 3.54
C LEU A 120 6.30 2.70 3.27
N CYS A 121 6.54 3.92 3.75
CA CYS A 121 5.68 5.08 3.48
C CYS A 121 5.66 5.45 1.99
N LEU A 122 6.81 5.40 1.32
CA LEU A 122 6.91 5.69 -0.11
C LEU A 122 6.22 4.61 -0.95
N LEU A 123 6.34 3.34 -0.56
CA LEU A 123 5.60 2.24 -1.17
C LEU A 123 4.08 2.43 -1.04
N GLN A 124 3.57 2.76 0.16
CA GLN A 124 2.15 3.09 0.36
C GLN A 124 1.69 4.24 -0.55
N GLY A 125 2.47 5.32 -0.63
CA GLY A 125 2.17 6.45 -1.51
C GLY A 125 2.13 6.06 -2.99
N ALA A 126 3.10 5.27 -3.45
CA ALA A 126 3.14 4.77 -4.82
C ALA A 126 1.96 3.85 -5.15
N LEU A 127 1.65 2.90 -4.28
CA LEU A 127 0.49 2.00 -4.42
C LEU A 127 -0.81 2.78 -4.50
N ARG A 128 -1.00 3.80 -3.63
CA ARG A 128 -2.18 4.65 -3.66
C ARG A 128 -2.33 5.38 -5.00
N ARG A 129 -1.27 6.06 -5.45
CA ARG A 129 -1.30 6.79 -6.73
C ARG A 129 -1.63 5.86 -7.88
N GLN A 130 -1.00 4.69 -7.91
CA GLN A 130 -1.21 3.70 -8.97
C GLN A 130 -2.63 3.13 -8.98
N LEU A 131 -3.22 2.88 -7.81
CA LEU A 131 -4.61 2.43 -7.71
C LEU A 131 -5.63 3.52 -8.10
N LEU A 132 -5.23 4.79 -8.12
CA LEU A 132 -6.07 5.91 -8.53
C LEU A 132 -5.85 6.33 -9.99
N ASP A 133 -4.76 5.88 -10.62
CA ASP A 133 -4.46 6.22 -12.01
C ASP A 133 -5.30 5.38 -12.96
N GLU A 134 -6.38 5.98 -13.48
CA GLU A 134 -7.30 5.37 -14.45
C GLU A 134 -6.60 4.93 -15.76
N ARG A 135 -5.48 5.57 -16.14
CA ARG A 135 -4.76 5.26 -17.40
C ARG A 135 -4.01 3.94 -17.30
N ARG A 136 -3.71 3.49 -16.08
CA ARG A 136 -3.08 2.21 -15.77
C ARG A 136 -4.11 1.32 -15.09
N ARG A 137 -5.04 0.76 -15.88
CA ARG A 137 -6.05 -0.18 -15.40
C ARG A 137 -5.38 -1.31 -14.64
N PHE A 138 -5.35 -1.19 -13.32
CA PHE A 138 -4.72 -2.19 -12.48
C PHE A 138 -5.63 -3.41 -12.44
N LEU A 139 -5.22 -4.49 -13.10
CA LEU A 139 -5.95 -5.75 -13.08
C LEU A 139 -5.76 -6.40 -11.72
N LEU A 140 -6.64 -6.03 -10.79
CA LEU A 140 -6.60 -6.59 -9.45
C LEU A 140 -7.07 -8.06 -9.44
N ASN A 141 -7.74 -8.52 -10.50
CA ASN A 141 -8.28 -9.88 -10.64
C ASN A 141 -8.09 -10.41 -12.08
N ARG A 142 -7.90 -11.73 -12.25
CA ARG A 142 -7.78 -12.42 -13.55
C ARG A 142 -9.10 -12.51 -14.33
N ARG A 143 -10.25 -12.27 -13.67
CA ARG A 143 -11.58 -12.16 -14.28
C ARG A 143 -11.94 -10.74 -14.71
N ASP A 144 -10.94 -9.87 -14.79
CA ASP A 144 -11.09 -8.54 -15.38
C ASP A 144 -11.10 -8.69 -16.91
N PRO A 145 -12.18 -8.28 -17.62
CA PRO A 145 -12.37 -8.55 -19.04
C PRO A 145 -11.37 -7.82 -19.97
N LEU A 146 -10.42 -7.06 -19.42
CA LEU A 146 -9.54 -6.16 -20.19
C LEU A 146 -8.05 -6.54 -20.06
N GLY A 147 -7.67 -7.70 -20.62
CA GLY A 147 -6.38 -7.92 -21.31
C GLY A 147 -5.04 -7.88 -20.53
N ALA A 148 -4.23 -8.91 -20.69
CA ALA A 148 -2.95 -9.17 -20.01
C ALA A 148 -1.83 -8.14 -20.24
N GLY A 149 -1.04 -7.88 -19.18
CA GLY A 149 0.36 -7.45 -19.27
C GLY A 149 0.64 -6.05 -18.71
N PHE A 150 1.35 -5.96 -17.58
CA PHE A 150 2.07 -4.73 -17.24
C PHE A 150 3.41 -5.03 -16.57
N ASP A 151 4.39 -4.22 -16.96
CA ASP A 151 5.79 -4.27 -16.57
C ASP A 151 6.02 -3.43 -15.30
N PHE A 152 6.52 -4.08 -14.24
CA PHE A 152 6.76 -3.48 -12.93
C PHE A 152 8.08 -2.69 -12.87
N THR A 153 8.82 -2.61 -13.97
CA THR A 153 10.06 -1.82 -14.11
C THR A 153 9.80 -0.31 -13.98
N GLU A 154 8.64 0.19 -14.41
CA GLU A 154 8.28 1.61 -14.21
C GLU A 154 8.04 1.96 -12.73
N LEU A 155 7.55 1.01 -11.92
CA LEU A 155 7.38 1.20 -10.48
C LEU A 155 8.71 1.31 -9.74
N ASP A 156 9.70 0.50 -10.16
CA ASP A 156 11.08 0.60 -9.69
C ASP A 156 11.72 1.93 -10.12
N ALA A 157 11.50 2.34 -11.36
CA ALA A 157 12.00 3.62 -11.89
C ALA A 157 11.39 4.84 -11.18
N MET A 158 10.11 4.81 -10.81
CA MET A 158 9.46 5.90 -10.07
C MET A 158 9.92 5.96 -8.61
N ALA A 159 10.12 4.79 -7.97
CA ALA A 159 10.68 4.74 -6.62
C ALA A 159 12.13 5.25 -6.62
N GLU A 160 12.93 4.90 -7.62
CA GLU A 160 14.30 5.42 -7.75
C GLU A 160 14.37 6.89 -8.16
N THR A 161 13.47 7.38 -9.01
CA THR A 161 13.40 8.81 -9.36
C THR A 161 13.10 9.67 -8.12
N LEU A 162 12.23 9.20 -7.22
CA LEU A 162 11.98 9.84 -5.92
C LEU A 162 13.21 9.76 -4.99
N TRP A 163 14.06 8.75 -5.17
CA TRP A 163 15.30 8.51 -4.42
C TRP A 163 16.47 9.39 -4.87
N VAL A 164 16.58 9.68 -6.17
CA VAL A 164 17.63 10.57 -6.71
C VAL A 164 17.36 12.03 -6.32
N SER A 165 16.09 12.47 -6.29
CA SER A 165 15.73 13.84 -5.87
C SER A 165 15.94 14.14 -4.39
N THR A 166 16.16 13.14 -3.54
CA THR A 166 16.39 13.30 -2.09
C THR A 166 17.87 13.26 -1.69
N ARG A 167 18.80 13.20 -2.66
CA ARG A 167 20.26 13.29 -2.43
C ARG A 167 20.87 14.66 -2.77
N GLU A 168 20.08 15.61 -3.27
CA GLU A 168 20.51 16.95 -3.68
C GLU A 168 19.78 18.06 -2.87
N ALA A 169 19.65 17.88 -1.56
CA ALA A 169 19.26 18.94 -0.63
C ALA A 169 19.97 18.78 0.72
#